data_AF-A0A9D8T0D4-F1
#
_entry.id   AF-A0A9D8T0D4-F1
#
_cell.length_a   1.000
_cell.length_b   1.000
_cell.length_c   1.000
_cell.angle_alpha   90.00
_cell.angle_beta   90.00
_cell.angle_gamma   90.00
#
_symmetry.space_group_name_H-M   'P 1'
#
loop_
_entity.id
_entity.type
_entity.pdbx_description
1 polymer ?
#
loop_
_entity_poly.entity_id
_entity_poly.type
_entity_poly.pdbx_seq_one_letter_code
_entity_poly.pdbx_strand_id
1 'polypeptide(L)'
;LSVFMKMSREEIERFWHLESLPQRCEYCLDLLQRAYRQAMSQGWDLPLETLLSIHQQFRENDYRNEQVLLEKCVKKHHLYIEITKVFTPEGIAVNLAAYDDKKKSLKASGQLLHFETERQFVIDLAKFRVAADNLLIVNQWNTPVYSLSLPDLSMGVITLDKAK
;
A
#
# COMPACT_ATOMS: atom_id res chain seq x y z
N LEU A 1 -11.68 -21.86 -12.98
CA LEU A 1 -10.34 -22.44 -13.21
C LEU A 1 -9.52 -22.31 -11.94
N SER A 2 -8.84 -23.35 -11.50
CA SER A 2 -8.02 -23.33 -10.27
C SER A 2 -6.82 -24.27 -10.39
N VAL A 3 -5.63 -23.75 -10.08
CA VAL A 3 -4.41 -24.55 -9.91
C VAL A 3 -4.29 -24.88 -8.42
N PHE A 4 -4.37 -26.15 -8.08
CA PHE A 4 -4.22 -26.61 -6.69
C PHE A 4 -2.76 -26.96 -6.43
N MET A 5 -2.12 -26.19 -5.56
CA MET A 5 -0.80 -26.51 -5.04
C MET A 5 -0.98 -27.39 -3.80
N LYS A 6 -0.43 -28.60 -3.81
CA LYS A 6 -0.39 -29.44 -2.62
C LYS A 6 0.81 -29.03 -1.79
N MET A 7 0.55 -28.65 -0.53
CA MET A 7 1.59 -28.47 0.48
C MET A 7 1.63 -29.71 1.37
N SER A 8 2.82 -30.21 1.67
CA SER A 8 3.00 -31.25 2.67
C SER A 8 2.78 -30.66 4.08
N ARG A 9 2.53 -31.55 5.04
CA ARG A 9 2.39 -31.13 6.44
C ARG A 9 3.68 -30.51 6.97
N GLU A 10 4.82 -31.08 6.59
CA GLU A 10 6.15 -30.59 6.95
C GLU A 10 6.41 -29.21 6.35
N GLU A 11 5.95 -28.94 5.13
CA GLU A 11 6.05 -27.62 4.50
C GLU A 11 5.25 -26.57 5.29
N ILE A 12 4.04 -26.90 5.73
CA ILE A 12 3.19 -26.01 6.55
C ILE A 12 3.84 -25.77 7.91
N GLU A 13 4.29 -26.82 8.59
CA GLU A 13 4.98 -26.72 9.88
C GLU A 13 6.25 -25.86 9.77
N ARG A 14 7.04 -26.03 8.71
CA ARG A 14 8.23 -25.21 8.44
C ARG A 14 7.89 -23.73 8.37
N PHE A 15 6.78 -23.34 7.71
CA PHE A 15 6.37 -21.94 7.63
C PHE A 15 6.11 -21.32 9.01
N TRP A 16 5.42 -22.06 9.89
CA TRP A 16 5.13 -21.60 11.25
C TRP A 16 6.37 -21.42 12.13
N HIS A 17 7.46 -22.11 11.81
CA HIS A 17 8.74 -21.99 12.51
C HIS A 17 9.65 -20.87 11.96
N LEU A 18 9.24 -20.14 10.91
CA LEU A 18 10.02 -19.01 10.41
C LEU A 18 9.84 -17.79 11.33
N GLU A 19 10.94 -17.25 11.84
CA GLU A 19 10.93 -16.21 12.87
C GLU A 19 10.98 -14.79 12.28
N SER A 20 11.57 -14.61 11.09
CA SER A 20 11.71 -13.30 10.46
C SER A 20 10.73 -13.07 9.30
N LEU A 21 10.33 -11.81 9.11
CA LEU A 21 9.50 -11.41 7.97
C LEU A 21 10.17 -11.76 6.62
N PRO A 22 11.47 -11.47 6.38
CA PRO A 22 12.14 -11.88 5.15
C PRO A 22 12.07 -13.38 4.88
N GLN A 23 12.26 -14.21 5.91
CA GLN A 23 12.17 -15.67 5.77
C GLN A 23 10.76 -16.12 5.34
N ARG A 24 9.72 -15.54 5.95
CA ARG A 24 8.33 -15.83 5.59
C ARG A 24 8.00 -15.35 4.18
N CYS A 25 8.45 -14.16 3.80
CA CYS A 25 8.28 -13.62 2.46
C CYS A 25 8.95 -14.51 1.41
N GLU A 26 10.21 -14.91 1.61
CA GLU A 26 10.92 -15.81 0.68
C GLU A 26 10.21 -17.14 0.52
N TYR A 27 9.76 -17.74 1.62
CA TYR A 27 9.01 -18.98 1.58
C TYR A 27 7.73 -18.85 0.73
N CYS A 28 6.97 -17.75 0.89
CA CYS A 28 5.78 -17.48 0.09
C CYS A 28 6.11 -17.22 -1.38
N LEU A 29 7.18 -16.48 -1.69
CA LEU A 29 7.63 -16.22 -3.05
C LEU A 29 8.06 -17.51 -3.76
N ASP A 30 8.70 -18.44 -3.04
CA ASP A 30 9.08 -19.75 -3.57
C ASP A 30 7.87 -20.63 -3.88
N LEU A 31 6.84 -20.60 -3.02
CA LEU A 31 5.57 -21.26 -3.30
C LEU A 31 4.89 -20.70 -4.55
N LEU A 32 4.84 -19.37 -4.71
CA LEU A 32 4.28 -18.74 -5.90
C LEU A 32 5.04 -19.13 -7.16
N GLN A 33 6.37 -19.13 -7.13
CA GLN A 33 7.21 -19.57 -8.25
C GLN A 33 6.93 -21.02 -8.66
N ARG A 34 6.78 -21.92 -7.68
CA ARG A 34 6.38 -23.33 -7.92
C ARG A 34 5.01 -23.40 -8.57
N ALA A 35 4.05 -22.60 -8.08
CA ALA A 35 2.71 -22.52 -8.63
C ALA A 35 2.71 -22.05 -10.10
N TYR A 36 3.50 -21.04 -10.44
CA TYR A 36 3.62 -20.54 -11.81
C TYR A 36 4.16 -21.61 -12.75
N ARG A 37 5.23 -22.31 -12.35
CA ARG A 37 5.82 -23.41 -13.14
C ARG A 37 4.83 -24.56 -13.32
N GLN A 38 4.06 -24.89 -12.29
CA GLN A 38 3.01 -25.91 -12.36
C GLN A 38 1.86 -25.49 -13.28
N ALA A 39 1.44 -24.22 -13.25
CA ALA A 39 0.41 -23.71 -14.14
C ALA A 39 0.87 -23.77 -15.61
N MET A 40 2.11 -23.35 -15.88
CA MET A 40 2.69 -23.43 -17.23
C MET A 40 2.77 -24.87 -17.75
N SER A 41 3.14 -25.83 -16.89
CA SER A 41 3.16 -27.24 -17.31
C SER A 41 1.76 -27.82 -17.58
N GLN A 42 0.70 -27.17 -17.07
CA GLN A 42 -0.70 -27.48 -17.39
C GLN A 42 -1.21 -26.73 -18.63
N GLY A 43 -0.33 -26.04 -19.38
CA GLY A 43 -0.67 -25.35 -20.63
C GLY A 43 -1.12 -23.91 -20.45
N TRP A 44 -0.90 -23.30 -19.28
CA TRP A 44 -1.21 -21.89 -19.08
C TRP A 44 -0.09 -21.01 -19.65
N ASP A 45 -0.47 -20.00 -20.43
CA ASP A 45 0.44 -18.98 -20.90
C ASP A 45 0.59 -17.89 -19.82
N LEU A 46 1.67 -17.97 -19.04
CA LEU A 46 2.00 -17.01 -17.99
C LEU A 46 3.27 -16.24 -18.35
N PRO A 47 3.29 -14.91 -18.13
CA PRO A 47 4.49 -14.11 -18.34
C PRO A 47 5.49 -14.32 -17.19
N LEU A 48 6.12 -15.50 -17.14
CA LEU A 48 6.96 -15.94 -16.03
C LEU A 48 8.06 -14.94 -15.70
N GLU A 49 8.80 -14.47 -16.70
CA GLU A 49 9.89 -13.51 -16.50
C GLU A 49 9.40 -12.19 -15.89
N THR A 50 8.21 -11.72 -16.26
CA THR A 50 7.58 -10.54 -15.65
C THR A 50 7.22 -10.80 -14.20
N LEU A 51 6.63 -11.95 -13.89
CA LEU A 51 6.28 -12.33 -12.51
C LEU A 51 7.52 -12.45 -11.61
N LEU A 52 8.59 -13.08 -12.12
CA LEU A 52 9.86 -13.20 -11.41
C LEU A 52 10.54 -11.85 -11.21
N SER A 53 10.45 -10.95 -12.21
CA SER A 53 10.96 -9.58 -12.08
C SER A 53 10.21 -8.80 -10.98
N ILE A 54 8.89 -8.97 -10.87
CA ILE A 54 8.11 -8.36 -9.77
C ILE A 54 8.57 -8.89 -8.40
N HIS A 55 8.83 -10.19 -8.28
CA HIS A 55 9.38 -10.76 -7.04
C HIS A 55 10.75 -10.16 -6.69
N GLN A 56 11.60 -9.97 -7.70
CA GLN A 56 12.92 -9.38 -7.51
C GLN A 56 12.84 -7.92 -7.05
N GLN A 57 11.94 -7.12 -7.65
CA GLN A 57 11.68 -5.75 -7.20
C GLN A 57 11.19 -5.72 -5.75
N PHE A 58 10.33 -6.66 -5.37
CA PHE A 58 9.83 -6.77 -4.00
C PHE A 58 10.96 -7.08 -3.00
N ARG A 59 11.92 -7.95 -3.36
CA ARG A 59 13.13 -8.22 -2.55
C ARG A 59 14.03 -7.01 -2.43
N GLU A 60 14.28 -6.33 -3.55
CA GLU A 60 15.13 -5.13 -3.61
C GLU A 60 14.56 -3.98 -2.77
N ASN A 61 13.24 -3.95 -2.60
CA ASN A 61 12.56 -2.99 -1.74
C ASN A 61 12.36 -3.49 -0.30
N ASP A 62 13.19 -4.42 0.18
CA ASP A 62 13.16 -4.95 1.56
C ASP A 62 11.79 -5.53 1.94
N TYR A 63 11.13 -6.19 0.97
CA TYR A 63 9.77 -6.75 1.09
C TYR A 63 8.71 -5.70 1.46
N ARG A 64 8.98 -4.42 1.16
CA ARG A 64 8.00 -3.35 1.27
C ARG A 64 7.24 -3.23 -0.03
N ASN A 65 5.92 -3.16 0.09
CA ASN A 65 5.06 -2.83 -1.05
C ASN A 65 4.43 -1.47 -0.76
N GLU A 66 5.20 -0.42 -1.07
CA GLU A 66 4.77 0.96 -0.96
C GLU A 66 4.25 1.44 -2.31
N GLN A 67 3.01 1.92 -2.34
CA GLN A 67 2.39 2.45 -3.54
C GLN A 67 1.99 3.90 -3.30
N VAL A 68 2.53 4.82 -4.10
CA VAL A 68 2.11 6.22 -4.09
C VAL A 68 0.66 6.32 -4.58
N LEU A 69 -0.23 6.81 -3.72
CA LEU A 69 -1.64 7.04 -4.03
C LEU A 69 -1.90 8.47 -4.51
N LEU A 70 -1.14 9.44 -4.00
CA LEU A 70 -1.25 10.84 -4.37
C LEU A 70 0.10 11.53 -4.25
N GLU A 71 0.46 12.32 -5.26
CA GLU A 71 1.46 13.37 -5.16
C GLU A 71 0.87 14.68 -5.69
N LYS A 72 0.86 15.72 -4.84
CA LYS A 72 0.23 16.99 -5.19
C LYS A 72 0.92 18.19 -4.56
N CYS A 73 1.37 19.12 -5.40
CA CYS A 73 1.71 20.47 -4.97
C CYS A 73 0.43 21.32 -4.84
N VAL A 74 0.20 21.85 -3.63
CA VAL A 74 -0.89 22.79 -3.32
C VAL A 74 -0.29 24.17 -3.06
N LYS A 75 -0.07 24.91 -4.15
CA LYS A 75 0.62 26.23 -4.12
C LYS A 75 0.01 27.22 -3.14
N LYS A 76 -1.32 27.26 -3.01
CA LYS A 76 -2.04 28.18 -2.10
C LYS A 76 -1.54 28.08 -0.64
N HIS A 77 -1.15 26.87 -0.22
CA HIS A 77 -0.69 26.61 1.15
C HIS A 77 0.83 26.38 1.25
N HIS A 78 1.58 26.61 0.17
CA HIS A 78 3.02 26.31 0.10
C HIS A 78 3.35 24.89 0.59
N LEU A 79 2.59 23.93 0.06
CA LEU A 79 2.66 22.52 0.44
C LEU A 79 2.90 21.61 -0.76
N TYR A 80 3.70 20.58 -0.55
CA TYR A 80 3.72 19.38 -1.37
C TYR A 80 3.24 18.21 -0.51
N ILE A 81 2.22 17.49 -0.96
CA ILE A 81 1.62 16.38 -0.22
C ILE A 81 1.86 15.09 -0.98
N GLU A 82 2.39 14.10 -0.29
CA GLU A 82 2.55 12.74 -0.75
C GLU A 82 1.75 11.80 0.16
N ILE A 83 0.99 10.90 -0.45
CA ILE A 83 0.26 9.85 0.26
C ILE A 83 0.66 8.51 -0.30
N THR A 84 1.06 7.60 0.58
CA THR A 84 1.49 6.25 0.23
C THR A 84 0.63 5.20 0.92
N LYS A 85 0.30 4.14 0.18
CA LYS A 85 -0.26 2.88 0.69
C LYS A 85 0.91 1.97 1.01
N VAL A 86 0.90 1.34 2.17
CA VAL A 86 1.89 0.34 2.57
C VAL A 86 1.18 -0.90 3.05
N PHE A 87 1.49 -2.04 2.46
CA PHE A 87 1.04 -3.32 2.99
C PHE A 87 1.91 -3.71 4.19
N THR A 88 1.27 -4.01 5.32
CA THR A 88 1.91 -4.46 6.57
C THR A 88 1.39 -5.84 6.94
N PRO A 89 2.05 -6.57 7.85
CA PRO A 89 1.52 -7.83 8.38
C PRO A 89 0.13 -7.70 9.03
N GLU A 90 -0.21 -6.50 9.50
CA GLU A 90 -1.46 -6.19 10.20
C GLU A 90 -2.57 -5.68 9.27
N GLY A 91 -2.25 -5.40 8.00
CA GLY A 91 -3.21 -4.90 7.02
C GLY A 91 -2.60 -3.91 6.04
N ILE A 92 -3.28 -2.78 5.83
CA ILE A 92 -2.89 -1.74 4.88
C ILE A 92 -2.85 -0.41 5.62
N ALA A 93 -1.68 0.20 5.69
CA ALA A 93 -1.49 1.55 6.22
C ALA A 93 -1.53 2.58 5.08
N VAL A 94 -2.15 3.72 5.33
CA VAL A 94 -2.11 4.89 4.45
C VAL A 94 -1.37 5.99 5.19
N ASN A 95 -0.22 6.38 4.67
CA ASN A 95 0.67 7.35 5.28
C ASN A 95 0.65 8.66 4.50
N LEU A 96 0.81 9.78 5.21
CA LEU A 96 0.95 11.11 4.63
C LEU A 96 2.33 11.67 4.97
N ALA A 97 2.93 12.32 3.99
CA ALA A 97 4.07 13.21 4.15
C ALA A 97 3.74 14.55 3.48
N ALA A 98 3.78 15.63 4.27
CA ALA A 98 3.61 17.00 3.81
C ALA A 98 4.95 17.73 3.91
N TYR A 99 5.37 18.34 2.82
CA TYR A 99 6.60 19.10 2.67
C TYR A 99 6.29 20.55 2.33
N ASP A 100 7.31 21.42 2.33
CA ASP A 100 7.23 22.67 1.58
C ASP A 100 6.93 22.46 0.08
N ASP A 101 6.53 23.53 -0.61
CA ASP A 101 6.18 23.50 -2.03
C ASP A 101 7.32 23.07 -2.96
N LYS A 102 8.57 23.09 -2.48
CA LYS A 102 9.78 22.65 -3.20
C LYS A 102 10.20 21.22 -2.85
N LYS A 103 9.43 20.51 -2.02
CA LYS A 103 9.73 19.15 -1.50
C LYS A 103 11.11 19.09 -0.81
N LYS A 104 11.53 20.17 -0.15
CA LYS A 104 12.85 20.27 0.51
C LYS A 104 12.80 20.00 2.00
N SER A 105 11.80 20.53 2.69
CA SER A 105 11.62 20.36 4.14
C SER A 105 10.34 19.60 4.43
N LEU A 106 10.43 18.56 5.27
CA LEU A 106 9.27 17.83 5.79
C LEU A 106 8.61 18.68 6.88
N LYS A 107 7.32 18.99 6.71
CA LYS A 107 6.51 19.76 7.65
C LYS A 107 5.70 18.87 8.57
N ALA A 108 5.08 17.82 8.02
CA ALA A 108 4.27 16.87 8.77
C ALA A 108 4.40 15.47 8.18
N SER A 109 4.40 14.43 9.01
CA SER A 109 4.29 13.05 8.55
C SER A 109 3.57 12.18 9.56
N GLY A 110 2.78 11.22 9.09
CA GLY A 110 2.10 10.27 9.96
C GLY A 110 1.19 9.31 9.21
N GLN A 111 0.69 8.30 9.93
CA GLN A 111 -0.34 7.40 9.43
C GLN A 111 -1.70 8.08 9.49
N LEU A 112 -2.41 8.13 8.36
CA LEU A 112 -3.77 8.66 8.28
C LEU A 112 -4.81 7.61 8.61
N LEU A 113 -4.71 6.45 7.97
CA LEU A 113 -5.72 5.39 8.04
C LEU A 113 -5.03 4.02 8.09
N HIS A 114 -5.73 3.07 8.69
CA HIS A 114 -5.37 1.66 8.68
C HIS A 114 -6.59 0.83 8.31
N PHE A 115 -6.39 -0.17 7.46
CA PHE A 115 -7.43 -1.09 7.01
C PHE A 115 -6.96 -2.52 7.22
N GLU A 116 -7.81 -3.37 7.78
CA GLU A 116 -7.47 -4.78 8.02
C GLU A 116 -7.40 -5.57 6.71
N THR A 117 -8.17 -5.15 5.69
CA THR A 117 -8.27 -5.87 4.42
C THR A 117 -8.25 -4.94 3.21
N GLU A 118 -7.81 -5.47 2.07
CA GLU A 118 -7.87 -4.75 0.78
C GLU A 118 -9.31 -4.43 0.35
N ARG A 119 -10.26 -5.32 0.68
CA ARG A 119 -11.69 -5.07 0.41
C ARG A 119 -12.18 -3.82 1.14
N GLN A 120 -11.82 -3.67 2.41
CA GLN A 120 -12.17 -2.48 3.19
C GLN A 120 -11.52 -1.23 2.61
N PHE A 121 -10.22 -1.31 2.29
CA PHE A 121 -9.47 -0.21 1.66
C PHE A 121 -10.17 0.30 0.39
N VAL A 122 -10.55 -0.59 -0.54
CA VAL A 122 -11.19 -0.18 -1.82
C VAL A 122 -12.57 0.45 -1.60
N ILE A 123 -13.33 -0.04 -0.63
CA ILE A 123 -14.66 0.49 -0.30
C ILE A 123 -14.54 1.91 0.28
N ASP A 124 -13.68 2.07 1.28
CA ASP A 124 -13.60 3.28 2.09
C ASP A 124 -12.71 4.37 1.48
N LEU A 125 -11.79 4.00 0.57
CA LEU A 125 -10.84 4.91 -0.04
C LEU A 125 -10.69 4.63 -1.54
N ALA A 126 -11.34 5.47 -2.35
CA ALA A 126 -11.20 5.43 -3.80
C ALA A 126 -10.22 6.48 -4.32
N LYS A 127 -10.22 7.69 -3.74
CA LYS A 127 -9.34 8.78 -4.18
C LYS A 127 -9.20 9.88 -3.14
N PHE A 128 -8.19 10.71 -3.36
CA PHE A 128 -7.99 11.97 -2.65
C PHE A 128 -8.41 13.15 -3.52
N ARG A 129 -9.01 14.18 -2.92
CA ARG A 129 -9.44 15.40 -3.62
C ARG A 129 -9.10 16.64 -2.81
N VAL A 130 -8.32 17.55 -3.38
CA VAL A 130 -8.12 18.89 -2.82
C VAL A 130 -9.35 19.74 -3.13
N ALA A 131 -9.98 20.31 -2.10
CA ALA A 131 -11.14 21.20 -2.22
C ALA A 131 -11.03 22.36 -1.22
N ALA A 132 -11.00 23.58 -1.74
CA ALA A 132 -10.77 24.81 -0.96
C ALA A 132 -9.52 24.69 -0.07
N ASP A 133 -9.70 24.67 1.25
CA ASP A 133 -8.64 24.58 2.25
C ASP A 133 -8.49 23.18 2.86
N ASN A 134 -9.07 22.15 2.21
CA ASN A 134 -9.05 20.78 2.71
C ASN A 134 -8.54 19.77 1.68
N LEU A 135 -7.87 18.73 2.18
CA LEU A 135 -7.65 17.47 1.49
C LEU A 135 -8.73 16.48 1.90
N LEU A 136 -9.57 16.08 0.96
CA LEU A 136 -10.67 15.15 1.20
C LEU A 136 -10.27 13.73 0.83
N ILE A 137 -10.63 12.78 1.69
CA ILE A 137 -10.59 11.34 1.41
C ILE A 137 -11.99 10.93 0.96
N VAL A 138 -12.08 10.36 -0.23
CA VAL A 138 -13.36 10.07 -0.90
C VAL A 138 -13.47 8.56 -1.13
N ASN A 139 -14.62 8.00 -0.74
CA ASN A 139 -14.91 6.57 -0.90
C ASN A 139 -15.32 6.21 -2.33
N GLN A 140 -15.57 4.92 -2.58
CA GLN A 140 -15.96 4.40 -3.90
C GLN A 140 -17.25 5.00 -4.47
N TRP A 141 -18.14 5.53 -3.61
CA TRP A 141 -19.39 6.19 -4.02
C TRP A 141 -19.22 7.68 -4.30
N ASN A 142 -17.97 8.16 -4.37
CA ASN A 142 -17.63 9.56 -4.57
C ASN A 142 -18.11 10.49 -3.43
N THR A 143 -18.32 9.93 -2.23
CA THR A 143 -18.71 10.66 -1.02
C THR A 143 -17.46 10.96 -0.18
N PRO A 144 -17.22 12.23 0.21
CA PRO A 144 -16.18 12.56 1.18
C PRO A 144 -16.46 11.87 2.52
N VAL A 145 -15.48 11.14 3.05
CA VAL A 145 -15.61 10.44 4.35
C VAL A 145 -14.74 11.12 5.41
N TYR A 146 -13.56 11.58 5.02
CA TYR A 146 -12.65 12.31 5.89
C TYR A 146 -12.11 13.57 5.21
N SER A 147 -11.66 14.50 6.03
CA SER A 147 -11.00 15.73 5.61
C SER A 147 -9.81 16.05 6.49
N LEU A 148 -8.77 16.60 5.88
CA LEU A 148 -7.64 17.23 6.56
C LEU A 148 -7.55 18.70 6.17
N SER A 149 -7.30 19.55 7.16
CA SER A 149 -7.03 20.97 6.98
C SER A 149 -5.64 21.19 6.37
N LEU A 150 -5.59 21.81 5.19
CA LEU A 150 -4.34 22.17 4.52
C LEU A 150 -3.56 23.27 5.27
N PRO A 151 -4.20 24.29 5.87
CA PRO A 151 -3.53 25.20 6.79
C PRO A 151 -2.85 24.49 7.97
N ASP A 152 -3.52 23.55 8.62
CA ASP A 152 -2.95 22.83 9.77
C ASP A 152 -1.77 21.96 9.35
N LEU A 153 -1.89 21.26 8.21
CA LEU A 153 -0.77 20.51 7.62
C LEU A 153 0.43 21.41 7.32
N SER A 154 0.20 22.65 6.90
CA SER A 154 1.27 23.62 6.63
C SER A 154 2.01 24.06 7.90
N MET A 155 1.37 23.92 9.05
CA MET A 155 1.90 24.18 10.39
C MET A 155 2.44 22.92 11.08
N GLY A 156 2.45 21.77 10.39
CA GLY A 156 2.95 20.52 10.94
C GLY A 156 1.91 19.70 11.72
N VAL A 157 0.64 20.09 11.69
CA VAL A 157 -0.43 19.44 12.44
C VAL A 157 -1.23 18.52 11.52
N ILE A 158 -1.38 17.25 11.91
CA ILE A 158 -2.20 16.27 11.20
C ILE A 158 -3.43 15.97 12.06
N THR A 159 -4.59 16.47 11.61
CA THR A 159 -5.89 16.14 12.20
C THR A 159 -6.78 15.57 11.11
N LEU A 160 -7.31 14.37 11.35
CA LEU A 160 -8.24 13.71 10.43
C LEU A 160 -9.66 13.80 10.99
N ASP A 161 -10.47 14.65 10.37
CA ASP A 161 -11.86 14.84 10.77
C ASP A 161 -12.81 14.05 9.85
N LYS A 162 -13.96 13.64 10.39
CA LYS A 162 -15.05 13.16 9.53
C LYS A 162 -15.55 14.30 8.65
N ALA A 163 -15.62 14.07 7.34
CA ALA A 163 -16.16 15.05 6.42
C ALA A 163 -17.67 15.25 6.70
N LYS A 164 -18.10 16.52 6.69
CA LYS A 164 -19.52 16.92 6.81
C LYS A 164 -20.19 16.98 5.45
#